data_AF-A0A0V8JD25-F1
#
_entry.id   AF-A0A0V8JD25-F1
#
_cell.length_a   1.000
_cell.length_b   1.000
_cell.length_c   1.000
_cell.angle_alpha   90.00
_cell.angle_beta   90.00
_cell.angle_gamma   90.00
#
_symmetry.space_group_name_H-M   'P 1'
#
loop_
_entity.id
_entity.type
_entity.pdbx_description
1 polymer ?
#
loop_
_entity_poly.entity_id
_entity_poly.type
_entity_poly.pdbx_seq_one_letter_code
_entity_poly.pdbx_strand_id
1 'polypeptide(L)'
;MKNIAGIIYYSLFFIGLIGTFLFANKGLDSTFSFTFVIGFLLLLFLSCIYFIIKILLNLKSLTLNQWARRLLKFLVLASSFSLGCCVLNMVLQRPDPFDVSRLGVPVGTALGIVFWDMMFLKKGEK
;
A
#
# COMPACT_ATOMS: atom_id res chain seq x y z
N MET A 1 -8.81 -26.30 2.31
CA MET A 1 -10.05 -25.52 2.12
C MET A 1 -9.69 -24.21 1.43
N LYS A 2 -10.21 -23.96 0.22
CA LYS A 2 -10.01 -22.69 -0.51
C LYS A 2 -10.34 -21.52 0.41
N ASN A 3 -9.50 -20.51 0.43
CA ASN A 3 -9.63 -19.35 1.31
C ASN A 3 -10.75 -18.41 0.80
N ILE A 4 -12.01 -18.87 0.86
CA ILE A 4 -13.21 -18.21 0.28
C ILE A 4 -13.34 -16.77 0.79
N ALA A 5 -13.10 -16.55 2.09
CA ALA A 5 -13.10 -15.21 2.68
C ALA A 5 -12.06 -14.29 2.04
N GLY A 6 -10.87 -14.81 1.71
CA GLY A 6 -9.84 -14.07 0.98
C GLY A 6 -10.30 -13.70 -0.43
N ILE A 7 -10.91 -14.64 -1.16
CA ILE A 7 -11.44 -14.39 -2.51
C ILE A 7 -12.52 -13.29 -2.47
N ILE A 8 -13.43 -13.35 -1.50
CA ILE A 8 -14.47 -12.33 -1.31
C ILE A 8 -13.85 -10.97 -1.02
N TYR A 9 -12.89 -10.92 -0.08
CA TYR A 9 -12.21 -9.68 0.28
C TYR A 9 -11.47 -9.05 -0.91
N TYR A 10 -10.68 -9.83 -1.66
CA TYR A 10 -9.97 -9.32 -2.84
C TYR A 10 -10.93 -8.87 -3.93
N SER A 11 -12.05 -9.58 -4.12
CA SER A 11 -13.09 -9.17 -5.08
C SER A 11 -13.72 -7.82 -4.69
N LEU A 12 -14.10 -7.67 -3.42
CA LEU A 12 -14.61 -6.40 -2.87
C LEU A 12 -13.59 -5.27 -3.03
N PHE A 13 -12.31 -5.55 -2.76
CA PHE A 13 -11.24 -4.58 -2.92
C PHE A 13 -11.11 -4.09 -4.36
N PHE A 14 -11.08 -5.00 -5.34
CA PHE A 14 -10.97 -4.62 -6.76
C PHE A 14 -12.22 -3.90 -7.27
N ILE A 15 -13.42 -4.35 -6.89
CA ILE A 15 -14.68 -3.67 -7.25
C ILE A 15 -14.70 -2.26 -6.66
N GLY A 16 -14.31 -2.12 -5.39
CA GLY A 16 -14.18 -0.83 -4.71
C GLY A 16 -13.20 0.10 -5.41
N LEU A 17 -12.02 -0.40 -5.77
CA LEU A 17 -10.98 0.36 -6.46
C LEU A 17 -11.47 0.89 -7.81
N ILE A 18 -12.07 0.02 -8.64
CA ILE A 18 -12.60 0.40 -9.95
C ILE A 18 -13.74 1.42 -9.78
N GLY A 19 -14.67 1.16 -8.85
CA GLY A 19 -15.78 2.06 -8.56
C GLY A 19 -15.31 3.45 -8.13
N THR A 20 -14.36 3.52 -7.18
CA THR A 20 -13.77 4.79 -6.73
C THR A 20 -13.08 5.53 -7.87
N PHE A 21 -12.36 4.84 -8.75
CA PHE A 21 -11.70 5.48 -9.89
C PHE A 21 -12.72 6.08 -10.88
N LEU A 22 -13.83 5.39 -11.12
CA LEU A 22 -14.92 5.90 -11.97
C LEU A 22 -15.60 7.13 -11.35
N PHE A 23 -15.89 7.08 -10.05
CA PHE A 23 -16.54 8.21 -9.35
C PHE A 23 -15.61 9.41 -9.18
N ALA A 24 -14.33 9.19 -8.87
CA ALA A 24 -13.36 10.27 -8.74
C ALA A 24 -13.17 11.06 -10.05
N ASN A 25 -13.28 10.39 -11.21
CA ASN A 25 -13.18 11.04 -12.52
C ASN A 25 -14.48 11.75 -12.94
N LYS A 26 -15.65 11.25 -12.53
CA LYS A 26 -16.95 11.81 -12.93
C LYS A 26 -17.50 12.86 -11.95
N GLY A 27 -16.88 13.01 -10.78
CA GLY A 27 -17.36 13.87 -9.70
C GLY A 27 -18.14 13.09 -8.64
N LEU A 28 -18.14 13.63 -7.41
CA LEU A 28 -18.76 13.02 -6.21
C LEU A 28 -20.12 13.64 -5.86
N ASP A 29 -20.82 14.18 -6.86
CA ASP A 29 -21.99 15.04 -6.62
C ASP A 29 -23.23 14.28 -6.15
N SER A 30 -23.29 12.96 -6.41
CA SER A 30 -24.38 12.12 -5.94
C SER A 30 -24.09 11.53 -4.57
N THR A 31 -25.11 11.52 -3.69
CA THR A 31 -25.05 10.90 -2.36
C THR A 31 -24.53 9.47 -2.43
N PHE A 32 -24.97 8.69 -3.43
CA PHE A 32 -24.50 7.32 -3.64
C PHE A 32 -23.00 7.23 -3.89
N SER A 33 -22.45 8.06 -4.79
CA SER A 33 -21.02 8.03 -5.13
C SER A 33 -20.16 8.44 -3.93
N PHE A 34 -20.60 9.47 -3.20
CA PHE A 34 -19.92 9.92 -1.98
C PHE A 34 -19.91 8.82 -0.90
N THR A 35 -21.07 8.23 -0.60
CA THR A 35 -21.17 7.13 0.37
C THR A 35 -20.35 5.91 -0.06
N PHE A 36 -20.34 5.56 -1.35
CA PHE A 36 -19.54 4.44 -1.87
C PHE A 36 -18.04 4.68 -1.64
N VAL A 37 -17.53 5.85 -2.03
CA VAL A 37 -16.11 6.19 -1.88
C VAL A 37 -15.69 6.21 -0.40
N ILE A 38 -16.52 6.76 0.48
CA ILE A 38 -16.25 6.74 1.93
C ILE A 38 -16.24 5.32 2.47
N GLY A 39 -17.20 4.49 2.07
CA GLY A 39 -17.23 3.08 2.47
C GLY A 39 -15.97 2.33 2.05
N PHE A 40 -15.49 2.56 0.82
CA PHE A 40 -14.24 1.99 0.35
C PHE A 40 -13.02 2.53 1.09
N LEU A 41 -12.95 3.84 1.37
CA LEU A 41 -11.88 4.43 2.18
C LEU A 41 -11.85 3.85 3.59
N LEU A 42 -13.01 3.59 4.19
CA LEU A 42 -13.10 2.95 5.50
C LEU A 42 -12.60 1.50 5.46
N LEU A 43 -12.95 0.74 4.41
CA LEU A 43 -12.39 -0.60 4.17
C LEU A 43 -10.86 -0.55 4.06
N LEU A 44 -10.31 0.38 3.29
CA LEU A 44 -8.86 0.58 3.16
C LEU A 44 -8.21 0.91 4.50
N PHE A 45 -8.83 1.79 5.27
CA PHE A 45 -8.34 2.22 6.58
C PHE A 45 -8.29 1.06 7.58
N LEU A 46 -9.37 0.29 7.71
CA LEU A 46 -9.41 -0.92 8.55
C LEU A 46 -8.37 -1.95 8.11
N SER A 47 -8.22 -2.13 6.79
CA SER A 47 -7.23 -3.07 6.23
C SER A 47 -5.81 -2.64 6.56
N CYS A 48 -5.52 -1.33 6.46
CA CYS A 48 -4.23 -0.77 6.84
C CYS A 48 -3.92 -1.03 8.31
N ILE A 49 -4.87 -0.76 9.22
CA ILE A 49 -4.72 -1.06 10.65
C ILE A 49 -4.45 -2.55 10.88
N TYR A 50 -5.24 -3.42 10.24
CA TYR A 50 -5.06 -4.87 10.35
C TYR A 50 -3.65 -5.32 9.94
N PHE A 51 -3.15 -4.83 8.80
CA PHE A 51 -1.81 -5.17 8.33
C PHE A 51 -0.71 -4.62 9.24
N ILE A 52 -0.85 -3.40 9.77
CA ILE A 52 0.09 -2.82 10.74
C ILE A 52 0.15 -3.71 11.99
N ILE A 53 -1.00 -4.10 12.55
CA ILE A 53 -1.05 -4.99 13.73
C ILE A 53 -0.36 -6.33 13.42
N LYS A 54 -0.66 -6.93 12.26
CA LYS A 54 -0.07 -8.20 11.86
C LYS A 54 1.44 -8.12 11.68
N ILE A 55 1.95 -7.04 11.07
CA ILE A 55 3.38 -6.76 10.98
C ILE A 55 3.97 -6.67 12.38
N LEU A 56 3.41 -5.86 13.28
CA LEU A 56 3.93 -5.66 14.64
C LEU A 56 4.01 -6.98 15.43
N LEU A 57 2.99 -7.84 15.32
CA LEU A 57 2.96 -9.17 15.95
C LEU A 57 4.07 -10.08 15.40
N ASN A 58 4.26 -10.09 14.08
CA ASN A 58 5.31 -10.88 13.44
C ASN A 58 6.72 -10.31 13.70
N LEU A 59 6.83 -9.00 13.87
CA LEU A 59 8.07 -8.28 14.13
C LEU A 59 8.72 -8.72 15.45
N LYS A 60 7.91 -8.97 16.49
CA LYS A 60 8.38 -9.43 17.81
C LYS A 60 9.17 -10.74 17.77
N SER A 61 9.02 -11.52 16.70
CA SER A 61 9.70 -12.82 16.56
C SER A 61 11.04 -12.77 15.81
N LEU A 62 11.46 -11.60 15.33
CA LEU A 62 12.67 -11.43 14.52
C LEU A 62 13.89 -11.13 15.37
N THR A 63 15.05 -11.61 14.92
CA THR A 63 16.35 -11.21 15.48
C THR A 63 16.75 -9.82 14.96
N LEU A 64 17.56 -9.10 15.73
CA LEU A 64 18.02 -7.74 15.39
C LEU A 64 18.69 -7.68 14.00
N ASN A 65 19.44 -8.71 13.62
CA ASN A 65 20.06 -8.82 12.31
C ASN A 65 19.03 -8.94 11.16
N GLN A 66 17.96 -9.71 11.35
CA GLN A 66 16.88 -9.82 10.36
C GLN A 66 16.13 -8.50 10.20
N TRP A 67 15.97 -7.76 11.29
CA TRP A 67 15.34 -6.45 11.29
C TRP A 67 16.19 -5.42 10.53
N ALA A 68 17.49 -5.36 10.82
CA ALA A 68 18.44 -4.50 10.12
C ALA A 68 18.48 -4.78 8.61
N ARG A 69 18.48 -6.06 8.19
CA ARG A 69 18.46 -6.43 6.78
C ARG A 69 17.20 -5.94 6.06
N ARG A 70 16.04 -5.96 6.74
CA ARG A 70 14.78 -5.46 6.17
C ARG A 70 14.75 -3.96 6.06
N LEU A 71 15.20 -3.24 7.09
CA LEU A 71 15.36 -1.79 7.01
C LEU A 71 16.29 -1.39 5.86
N LEU A 72 17.41 -2.09 5.68
CA LEU A 72 18.33 -1.80 4.59
C LEU A 72 17.65 -2.01 3.23
N LYS A 73 16.93 -3.13 3.04
CA LYS A 73 16.13 -3.35 1.82
C LYS A 73 15.10 -2.25 1.61
N PHE A 74 14.42 -1.81 2.66
CA PHE A 74 13.46 -0.71 2.62
C PHE A 74 14.12 0.60 2.17
N LEU A 75 15.25 0.98 2.75
CA LEU A 75 15.97 2.20 2.38
C LEU A 75 16.42 2.17 0.91
N VAL A 76 16.94 1.02 0.44
CA VAL A 76 17.35 0.84 -0.96
C VAL A 76 16.14 0.94 -1.90
N LEU A 77 15.03 0.26 -1.59
CA LEU A 77 13.82 0.33 -2.42
C LEU A 77 13.20 1.72 -2.43
N ALA A 78 13.06 2.35 -1.26
CA ALA A 78 12.45 3.67 -1.12
C ALA A 78 13.26 4.71 -1.89
N SER A 79 14.59 4.67 -1.79
CA SER A 79 15.49 5.54 -2.56
C SER A 79 15.36 5.27 -4.06
N SER A 80 15.32 4.00 -4.47
CA SER A 80 15.22 3.61 -5.88
C SER A 80 13.90 4.07 -6.51
N PHE A 81 12.76 3.87 -5.81
CA PHE A 81 11.46 4.34 -6.29
C PHE A 81 11.36 5.87 -6.27
N SER A 82 11.93 6.53 -5.27
CA SER A 82 11.93 8.00 -5.22
C SER A 82 12.74 8.59 -6.39
N LEU A 83 13.91 8.03 -6.68
CA LEU A 83 14.71 8.39 -7.85
C LEU A 83 13.94 8.11 -9.15
N GLY A 84 13.31 6.94 -9.28
CA GLY A 84 12.48 6.60 -10.44
C GLY A 84 11.34 7.60 -10.64
N CYS A 85 10.62 7.97 -9.58
CA CYS A 85 9.58 8.99 -9.63
C CYS A 85 10.13 10.37 -10.03
N CYS A 86 11.31 10.75 -9.54
CA CYS A 86 11.95 12.01 -9.89
C CYS A 86 12.32 12.06 -11.38
N VAL A 87 12.94 11.00 -11.90
CA VAL A 87 13.28 10.87 -13.33
C VAL A 87 12.01 10.94 -14.19
N LEU A 88 10.94 10.23 -13.80
CA LEU A 88 9.66 10.30 -14.50
C LEU A 88 9.07 11.72 -14.49
N ASN A 89 9.14 12.43 -13.36
CA ASN A 89 8.67 13.81 -13.27
C ASN A 89 9.47 14.75 -14.18
N MET A 90 10.78 14.53 -14.34
CA MET A 90 11.63 15.29 -15.27
C MET A 90 11.24 15.00 -16.73
N VAL A 91 11.08 13.73 -17.10
CA VAL A 91 10.69 13.33 -18.47
C VAL A 91 9.29 13.87 -18.83
N LEU A 92 8.37 13.90 -17.86
CA LEU A 92 7.01 14.42 -18.03
C LEU A 92 6.92 15.95 -17.85
N GLN A 93 8.06 16.66 -17.72
CA GLN A 93 8.14 18.12 -17.61
C GLN A 93 7.20 18.70 -16.53
N ARG A 94 7.12 18.02 -15.37
CA ARG A 94 6.34 18.51 -14.22
C ARG A 94 6.97 19.81 -13.68
N PRO A 95 6.15 20.78 -13.19
CA PRO A 95 6.66 22.07 -12.69
C PRO A 95 7.69 21.92 -11.57
N ASP A 96 7.42 21.00 -10.63
CA ASP A 96 8.28 20.72 -9.47
C ASP A 96 8.68 19.24 -9.46
N PRO A 97 9.80 18.86 -10.11
CA PRO A 97 10.22 17.47 -10.22
C PRO A 97 10.72 16.87 -8.89
N PHE A 98 11.12 17.72 -7.94
CA PHE A 98 11.67 17.35 -6.62
C PHE A 98 10.71 17.58 -5.45
N ASP A 99 9.40 17.65 -5.72
CA ASP A 99 8.38 17.86 -4.69
C ASP A 99 8.37 16.73 -3.65
N VAL A 100 8.84 17.05 -2.44
CA VAL A 100 8.99 16.13 -1.30
C VAL A 100 7.63 15.58 -0.83
N SER A 101 6.54 16.32 -1.06
CA SER A 101 5.18 15.87 -0.69
C SER A 101 4.77 14.59 -1.41
N ARG A 102 5.41 14.28 -2.55
CA ARG A 102 5.14 13.09 -3.38
C ARG A 102 5.94 11.86 -2.96
N LEU A 103 6.83 11.97 -1.98
CA LEU A 103 7.59 10.83 -1.45
C LEU A 103 6.72 9.81 -0.73
N GLY A 104 5.50 10.17 -0.34
CA GLY A 104 4.56 9.25 0.31
C GLY A 104 4.30 7.98 -0.51
N VAL A 105 4.17 8.10 -1.84
CA VAL A 105 3.95 6.96 -2.73
C VAL A 105 5.15 6.01 -2.78
N PRO A 106 6.37 6.43 -3.19
CA PRO A 106 7.51 5.52 -3.28
C PRO A 106 7.88 4.93 -1.92
N VAL A 107 7.77 5.69 -0.83
CA VAL A 107 8.01 5.21 0.53
C VAL A 107 6.96 4.17 0.94
N GLY A 108 5.67 4.47 0.73
CA GLY A 108 4.58 3.55 1.03
C GLY A 108 4.67 2.24 0.24
N THR A 109 5.00 2.32 -1.05
CA THR A 109 5.20 1.13 -1.90
C THR A 109 6.40 0.30 -1.44
N ALA A 110 7.53 0.94 -1.14
CA ALA A 110 8.71 0.25 -0.61
C ALA A 110 8.40 -0.49 0.70
N LEU A 111 7.66 0.16 1.60
CA LEU A 111 7.23 -0.44 2.87
C LEU A 111 6.32 -1.65 2.61
N GLY A 112 5.32 -1.50 1.74
CA GLY A 112 4.41 -2.59 1.36
C GLY A 112 5.15 -3.81 0.82
N ILE A 113 6.15 -3.63 -0.04
CA ILE A 113 6.94 -4.73 -0.62
C ILE A 113 7.82 -5.42 0.43
N VAL A 114 8.55 -4.64 1.22
CA VAL A 114 9.53 -5.19 2.18
C VAL A 114 8.88 -5.97 3.33
N PHE A 115 7.66 -5.58 3.70
CA PHE A 115 6.90 -6.23 4.77
C PHE A 115 5.77 -7.13 4.25
N TRP A 116 5.65 -7.31 2.94
CA TRP A 116 4.63 -8.16 2.32
C TRP A 116 4.61 -9.58 2.89
N ASP A 117 5.79 -10.15 3.07
CA ASP A 117 5.93 -11.48 3.65
C ASP A 117 5.43 -11.53 5.09
N MET A 118 5.65 -10.50 5.91
CA MET A 118 5.06 -10.46 7.25
C MET A 118 3.54 -10.28 7.24
N MET A 119 2.98 -9.66 6.19
CA MET A 119 1.54 -9.51 6.06
C MET A 119 0.85 -10.82 5.63
N PHE A 120 1.51 -11.70 4.87
CA PHE A 120 0.84 -12.84 4.25
C PHE A 120 1.43 -14.22 4.58
N LEU A 121 2.72 -14.34 4.88
CA LEU A 121 3.35 -15.63 5.18
C LEU A 121 3.10 -16.05 6.63
N LYS A 122 2.63 -17.29 6.79
CA LYS A 122 2.46 -17.94 8.08
C LYS A 122 3.83 -18.40 8.57
N LYS A 123 4.11 -18.19 9.86
CA LYS A 123 5.34 -18.64 10.53
C LYS A 123 5.53 -20.15 10.30
N GLY A 124 6.41 -20.53 9.36
CA GLY A 124 6.65 -21.93 8.98
C GLY A 124 7.17 -22.16 7.55
N GLU A 125 6.96 -21.23 6.61
CA GLU A 125 7.54 -21.31 5.26
C GLU A 125 8.82 -20.48 5.20
N LYS A 126 9.95 -21.12 5.51
CA LYS A 126 11.30 -20.65 5.19
C LYS A 126 12.05 -21.76 4.50
#